data_AF-A0A7S4NHR4-F1
#
_entry.id   AF-A0A7S4NHR4-F1
#
_cell.length_a   1.000
_cell.length_b   1.000
_cell.length_c   1.000
_cell.angle_alpha   90.00
_cell.angle_beta   90.00
_cell.angle_gamma   90.00
#
_symmetry.space_group_name_H-M   'P 1'
#
loop_
_entity.id
_entity.type
_entity.pdbx_description
1 polymer ?
#
loop_
_entity_poly.entity_id
_entity_poly.type
_entity_poly.pdbx_seq_one_letter_code
_entity_poly.pdbx_strand_id
1 'polypeptide(L)'
;SCSSRSAPSSSSSAAAAPAGAFGVGVGRSVGGRSPGIVAGIVSGIGGPLFATWSNGQAIKEYQDFLATGRSDLVWADDGPSVIVAPSSHFFDGDGDGDDGSDGSSSSSSGVGAPSPVVEALVALGEGDDVVLRPGDPLPETMGGNESYPVYVALPPYELDAFLSDLINYDDGWSGRADDFVFLSGGEHCGCIEPVLKPRGYCRDTTTQVLLGGMTLPQSPYKPQDISVNLGLDSQGEDKIAGQCAACGKWGGAFASRLGRNGISVRVGFYREWRRWMWERAVYDAVFNVVGAAREAGTTNHTDVASYYEDEASDMMWQCSSQLRGMLAVTITYGFEERLFGFAESRGKKERCRLDPVMYPYVFPKTLAEAKDIAQYLNYAQATMGALPGMTLPRAGTTGERPSAMRKGNLRADGTL
;
A
#
# COMPACT_ATOMS: atom_id res chain seq x y z
N SER A 1 4.40 8.06 -60.43
CA SER A 1 2.98 8.46 -60.29
C SER A 1 2.82 9.20 -58.98
N CYS A 2 2.73 10.54 -59.04
CA CYS A 2 2.40 11.38 -57.91
C CYS A 2 0.95 11.14 -57.46
N SER A 3 0.69 11.15 -56.15
CA SER A 3 -0.45 11.89 -55.58
C SER A 3 -0.34 11.95 -54.05
N SER A 4 -0.19 13.18 -53.58
CA SER A 4 -0.38 13.68 -52.22
C SER A 4 -1.87 13.86 -51.91
N ARG A 5 -2.23 13.88 -50.62
CA ARG A 5 -3.37 14.60 -49.99
C ARG A 5 -3.32 14.34 -48.47
N SER A 6 -2.82 15.27 -47.65
CA SER A 6 -3.45 16.50 -47.11
C SER A 6 -4.39 16.23 -45.92
N ALA A 7 -3.95 16.69 -44.75
CA ALA A 7 -4.71 16.86 -43.51
C ALA A 7 -5.75 17.99 -43.61
N PRO A 8 -6.70 18.06 -42.66
CA PRO A 8 -7.35 19.30 -42.29
C PRO A 8 -7.06 19.72 -40.84
N SER A 9 -6.76 21.01 -40.71
CA SER A 9 -6.72 21.83 -39.50
C SER A 9 -8.07 22.53 -39.27
N SER A 10 -8.46 22.69 -38.01
CA SER A 10 -9.36 23.75 -37.48
C SER A 10 -9.30 23.61 -35.94
N SER A 11 -8.78 24.54 -35.13
CA SER A 11 -8.98 25.98 -34.90
C SER A 11 -10.30 26.34 -34.18
N SER A 12 -10.11 26.87 -32.96
CA SER A 12 -10.92 27.82 -32.18
C SER A 12 -12.29 27.41 -31.62
N SER A 13 -12.46 27.51 -30.30
CA SER A 13 -12.91 28.77 -29.68
C SER A 13 -12.89 28.68 -28.15
N ALA A 14 -12.29 29.69 -27.53
CA ALA A 14 -12.34 29.94 -26.10
C ALA A 14 -13.66 30.67 -25.78
N ALA A 15 -14.39 30.21 -24.77
CA ALA A 15 -15.56 30.89 -24.24
C ALA A 15 -15.26 31.36 -22.80
N ALA A 16 -15.43 32.66 -22.62
CA ALA A 16 -15.13 33.44 -21.44
C ALA A 16 -16.11 33.19 -20.28
N ALA A 17 -15.58 33.30 -19.06
CA ALA A 17 -16.35 33.36 -17.82
C ALA A 17 -17.07 34.71 -17.66
N PRO A 18 -18.27 34.74 -17.03
CA PRO A 18 -18.84 35.99 -16.55
C PRO A 18 -18.42 36.28 -15.10
N ALA A 19 -17.89 37.49 -14.90
CA ALA A 19 -17.71 38.14 -13.61
C ALA A 19 -19.07 38.55 -13.02
N GLY A 20 -19.31 38.21 -11.75
CA GLY A 20 -20.43 38.67 -10.95
C GLY A 20 -19.93 39.44 -9.72
N ALA A 21 -20.22 40.73 -9.70
CA ALA A 21 -19.77 41.71 -8.72
C ALA A 21 -20.82 41.96 -7.62
N PHE A 22 -20.32 42.19 -6.40
CA PHE A 22 -20.82 43.06 -5.33
C PHE A 22 -22.18 42.80 -4.64
N GLY A 23 -22.11 42.71 -3.31
CA GLY A 23 -23.22 42.86 -2.38
C GLY A 23 -22.75 43.01 -0.93
N VAL A 24 -22.22 44.19 -0.58
CA VAL A 24 -21.90 44.60 0.80
C VAL A 24 -23.21 44.96 1.51
N GLY A 25 -23.53 44.24 2.60
CA GLY A 25 -24.66 44.52 3.48
C GLY A 25 -24.20 44.84 4.89
N VAL A 26 -24.31 46.11 5.28
CA VAL A 26 -24.05 46.65 6.62
C VAL A 26 -25.30 46.53 7.50
N GLY A 27 -25.13 45.98 8.70
CA GLY A 27 -25.74 46.50 9.93
C GLY A 27 -27.09 45.95 10.38
N ARG A 28 -27.12 45.29 11.55
CA ARG A 28 -27.92 45.78 12.70
C ARG A 28 -27.55 45.09 14.02
N SER A 29 -27.20 45.93 14.99
CA SER A 29 -27.12 45.68 16.43
C SER A 29 -28.45 46.05 17.08
N VAL A 30 -29.00 45.16 17.91
CA VAL A 30 -29.88 45.35 19.11
C VAL A 30 -29.97 43.94 19.72
N GLY A 31 -29.89 43.60 21.01
CA GLY A 31 -29.91 44.28 22.29
C GLY A 31 -30.14 43.16 23.33
N GLY A 32 -29.62 43.32 24.54
CA GLY A 32 -29.36 42.22 25.47
C GLY A 32 -30.57 41.59 26.16
N ARG A 33 -30.27 40.51 26.90
CA ARG A 33 -30.89 40.13 28.19
C ARG A 33 -30.15 38.93 28.78
N SER A 34 -29.44 39.16 29.89
CA SER A 34 -29.21 38.15 30.93
C SER A 34 -30.57 37.85 31.60
N PRO A 35 -30.78 36.65 32.18
CA PRO A 35 -30.23 36.38 33.52
C PRO A 35 -29.89 34.90 33.78
N GLY A 36 -29.32 34.62 34.95
CA GLY A 36 -29.60 33.36 35.66
C GLY A 36 -28.40 32.46 35.92
N ILE A 37 -27.64 32.82 36.94
CA ILE A 37 -26.76 31.91 37.67
C ILE A 37 -27.61 30.77 38.27
N VAL A 38 -27.30 29.52 37.91
CA VAL A 38 -27.56 28.35 38.77
C VAL A 38 -26.28 27.53 38.81
N ALA A 39 -25.54 27.70 39.91
CA ALA A 39 -24.45 26.82 40.29
C ALA A 39 -25.04 25.49 40.77
N GLY A 40 -24.89 24.44 39.97
CA GLY A 40 -25.20 23.05 40.32
C GLY A 40 -23.92 22.23 40.33
N ILE A 41 -23.47 21.89 41.53
CA ILE A 41 -22.30 21.07 41.83
C ILE A 41 -22.53 19.65 41.28
N VAL A 42 -21.72 19.22 40.31
CA VAL A 42 -21.38 17.79 40.14
C VAL A 42 -19.86 17.70 40.10
N SER A 43 -19.32 17.47 41.29
CA SER A 43 -17.94 17.08 41.52
C SER A 43 -17.72 15.66 40.98
N GLY A 44 -16.70 15.49 40.14
CA GLY A 44 -16.02 14.22 39.98
C GLY A 44 -16.09 13.59 38.59
N ILE A 45 -15.29 14.10 37.64
CA ILE A 45 -14.34 13.30 36.84
C ILE A 45 -13.18 14.25 36.48
N GLY A 46 -12.13 14.26 37.31
CA GLY A 46 -10.86 14.88 36.97
C GLY A 46 -10.09 13.98 36.01
N GLY A 47 -10.39 14.08 34.72
CA GLY A 47 -9.53 13.59 33.64
C GLY A 47 -8.79 14.79 33.03
N PRO A 48 -7.49 14.71 32.72
CA PRO A 48 -6.78 15.82 32.12
C PRO A 48 -7.32 16.07 30.70
N LEU A 49 -8.11 17.12 30.55
CA LEU A 49 -8.44 17.75 29.26
C LEU A 49 -7.22 18.55 28.77
N PHE A 50 -6.11 17.87 28.47
CA PHE A 50 -5.00 18.45 27.72
C PHE A 50 -4.29 17.38 26.91
N ALA A 51 -4.80 17.15 25.71
CA ALA A 51 -3.99 16.69 24.58
C ALA A 51 -4.62 17.28 23.32
N THR A 52 -4.60 18.61 23.19
CA THR A 52 -4.63 19.22 21.87
C THR A 52 -3.34 18.80 21.18
N TRP A 53 -3.51 18.06 20.10
CA TRP A 53 -2.46 17.48 19.30
C TRP A 53 -1.53 18.57 18.74
N SER A 54 -0.38 18.77 19.36
CA SER A 54 0.79 19.29 18.66
C SER A 54 1.88 18.23 18.73
N ASN A 55 1.99 17.44 17.65
CA ASN A 55 3.13 16.56 17.46
C ASN A 55 4.39 17.43 17.51
N GLY A 56 5.34 17.12 18.40
CA GLY A 56 6.61 17.86 18.50
C GLY A 56 7.35 17.94 17.16
N GLN A 57 7.12 16.97 16.27
CA GLN A 57 7.65 16.97 14.92
C GLN A 57 6.94 17.95 13.98
N ALA A 58 5.61 18.09 14.05
CA ALA A 58 4.91 19.13 13.28
C ALA A 58 5.33 20.53 13.73
N ILE A 59 5.67 20.68 15.02
CA ILE A 59 6.30 21.89 15.54
C ILE A 59 7.70 22.07 14.93
N LYS A 60 8.52 21.01 14.86
CA LYS A 60 9.86 21.07 14.27
C LYS A 60 9.84 21.36 12.77
N GLU A 61 8.99 20.69 12.00
CA GLU A 61 8.79 20.94 10.56
C GLU A 61 8.29 22.36 10.32
N TYR A 62 7.36 22.85 11.14
CA TYR A 62 6.92 24.23 11.08
C TYR A 62 8.06 25.20 11.45
N GLN A 63 8.88 24.88 12.44
CA GLN A 63 10.07 25.66 12.81
C GLN A 63 11.12 25.66 11.70
N ASP A 64 11.39 24.53 11.06
CA ASP A 64 12.32 24.39 9.94
C ASP A 64 11.80 25.13 8.71
N PHE A 65 10.49 25.06 8.44
CA PHE A 65 9.82 25.86 7.42
C PHE A 65 9.96 27.35 7.71
N LEU A 66 9.69 27.80 8.95
CA LEU A 66 9.83 29.19 9.35
C LEU A 66 11.30 29.67 9.27
N ALA A 67 12.25 28.80 9.57
CA ALA A 67 13.68 29.13 9.59
C ALA A 67 14.29 29.17 8.18
N THR A 68 13.89 28.24 7.30
CA THR A 68 14.50 28.06 5.98
C THR A 68 13.68 28.69 4.85
N GLY A 69 12.38 28.93 5.07
CA GLY A 69 11.43 29.32 4.04
C GLY A 69 11.14 28.24 2.99
N ARG A 70 11.68 27.03 3.16
CA ARG A 70 11.48 25.90 2.24
C ARG A 70 10.38 25.01 2.78
N SER A 71 9.26 24.94 2.07
CA SER A 71 8.20 23.94 2.31
C SER A 71 8.56 22.57 1.79
N ASP A 72 9.55 22.50 0.90
CA ASP A 72 9.77 21.34 0.05
C ASP A 72 10.80 20.41 0.69
N LEU A 73 10.39 19.17 0.90
CA LEU A 73 11.28 18.08 1.26
C LEU A 73 12.40 17.99 0.20
N VAL A 74 13.65 18.05 0.65
CA VAL A 74 14.80 17.85 -0.24
C VAL A 74 14.89 16.35 -0.51
N TRP A 75 14.51 15.96 -1.71
CA TRP A 75 14.61 14.59 -2.15
C TRP A 75 15.97 14.33 -2.80
N ALA A 76 16.52 13.14 -2.57
CA ALA A 76 17.68 12.69 -3.33
C ALA A 76 17.27 12.32 -4.77
N ASP A 77 18.16 12.59 -5.73
CA ASP A 77 18.00 12.13 -7.11
C ASP A 77 18.19 10.61 -7.21
N ASP A 78 17.62 10.01 -8.25
CA ASP A 78 17.83 8.59 -8.56
C ASP A 78 19.23 8.36 -9.13
N GLY A 79 19.74 7.15 -8.96
CA GLY A 79 21.05 6.73 -9.44
C GLY A 79 21.26 5.23 -9.24
N PRO A 80 22.50 4.74 -9.45
CA PRO A 80 22.83 3.34 -9.22
C PRO A 80 22.48 2.93 -7.79
N SER A 81 21.87 1.75 -7.66
CA SER A 81 21.36 1.26 -6.39
C SER A 81 21.79 -0.17 -6.10
N VAL A 82 21.62 -0.58 -4.85
CA VAL A 82 21.70 -1.99 -4.46
C VAL A 82 20.30 -2.54 -4.29
N ILE A 83 20.05 -3.73 -4.82
CA ILE A 83 18.79 -4.46 -4.66
C ILE A 83 19.09 -5.76 -3.89
N VAL A 84 18.55 -5.86 -2.68
CA VAL A 84 18.67 -7.06 -1.84
C VAL A 84 17.56 -8.02 -2.24
N ALA A 85 17.94 -9.13 -2.89
CA ALA A 85 17.01 -10.11 -3.42
C ALA A 85 16.90 -11.33 -2.48
N PRO A 86 15.75 -12.02 -2.43
CA PRO A 86 15.60 -13.22 -1.63
C PRO A 86 16.57 -14.31 -2.11
N SER A 87 17.02 -15.19 -1.22
CA SER A 87 18.00 -16.23 -1.60
C SER A 87 17.52 -17.12 -2.75
N SER A 88 16.20 -17.32 -2.86
CA SER A 88 15.55 -18.05 -3.96
C SER A 88 15.72 -17.40 -5.34
N HIS A 89 16.13 -16.13 -5.41
CA HIS A 89 16.38 -15.41 -6.65
C HIS A 89 17.69 -15.85 -7.34
N PHE A 90 18.68 -16.30 -6.57
CA PHE A 90 19.97 -16.69 -7.09
C PHE A 90 20.01 -18.21 -7.26
N PHE A 91 19.80 -18.66 -8.49
CA PHE A 91 19.94 -20.08 -8.81
C PHE A 91 21.43 -20.41 -8.98
N ASP A 92 22.03 -21.04 -7.97
CA ASP A 92 23.37 -21.63 -8.11
C ASP A 92 23.22 -22.91 -8.94
N GLY A 93 23.29 -22.77 -10.27
CA GLY A 93 23.25 -23.86 -11.24
C GLY A 93 24.48 -24.77 -11.24
N ASP A 94 25.26 -24.80 -10.16
CA ASP A 94 26.45 -25.63 -10.01
C ASP A 94 26.10 -27.02 -9.44
N GLY A 95 25.05 -27.62 -9.98
CA GLY A 95 24.76 -29.04 -9.82
C GLY A 95 25.60 -29.85 -10.81
N ASP A 96 26.91 -29.92 -10.60
CA ASP A 96 27.75 -30.99 -11.14
C ASP A 96 27.30 -32.31 -10.48
N GLY A 97 26.26 -32.92 -11.06
CA GLY A 97 25.62 -34.13 -10.55
C GLY A 97 25.32 -35.11 -11.67
N ASP A 98 26.39 -35.78 -12.12
CA ASP A 98 26.35 -37.05 -12.84
C ASP A 98 25.65 -38.12 -11.99
N ASP A 99 24.40 -38.47 -12.32
CA ASP A 99 23.75 -39.74 -11.95
C ASP A 99 22.58 -39.97 -12.92
N GLY A 100 22.76 -40.95 -13.80
CA GLY A 100 21.66 -41.50 -14.58
C GLY A 100 20.81 -42.42 -13.71
N SER A 101 19.59 -42.01 -13.39
CA SER A 101 18.55 -42.94 -12.95
C SER A 101 17.14 -42.46 -13.32
N ASP A 102 16.38 -43.41 -13.87
CA ASP A 102 15.08 -43.24 -14.50
C ASP A 102 13.94 -42.92 -13.51
N GLY A 103 13.04 -42.03 -13.95
CA GLY A 103 11.59 -42.20 -13.78
C GLY A 103 10.95 -41.83 -12.45
N SER A 104 10.39 -40.62 -12.37
CA SER A 104 8.98 -40.42 -11.96
C SER A 104 8.60 -38.93 -12.02
N SER A 105 7.61 -38.60 -12.85
CA SER A 105 7.03 -37.28 -13.00
C SER A 105 6.06 -36.97 -11.85
N SER A 106 6.60 -36.55 -10.71
CA SER A 106 5.86 -35.76 -9.73
C SER A 106 5.96 -34.29 -10.12
N SER A 107 4.83 -33.62 -10.31
CA SER A 107 4.72 -32.17 -10.50
C SER A 107 5.20 -31.45 -9.24
N SER A 108 6.52 -31.23 -9.13
CA SER A 108 7.12 -30.35 -8.13
C SER A 108 7.01 -28.90 -8.61
N SER A 109 6.19 -28.13 -7.91
CA SER A 109 6.09 -26.67 -8.01
C SER A 109 7.32 -25.97 -7.40
N GLY A 110 8.52 -26.42 -7.74
CA GLY A 110 9.76 -26.05 -7.05
C GLY A 110 10.94 -25.88 -7.99
N VAL A 111 10.80 -24.98 -8.96
CA VAL A 111 11.94 -24.37 -9.66
C VAL A 111 11.89 -22.89 -9.29
N GLY A 112 12.90 -22.40 -8.57
CA GLY A 112 12.95 -21.08 -7.96
C GLY A 112 12.87 -19.97 -9.00
N ALA A 113 11.66 -19.46 -9.25
CA ALA A 113 11.46 -18.35 -10.16
C ALA A 113 12.06 -17.07 -9.56
N PRO A 114 12.71 -16.22 -10.38
CA PRO A 114 13.20 -14.93 -9.92
C PRO A 114 12.07 -14.10 -9.32
N SER A 115 12.34 -13.41 -8.20
CA SER A 115 11.39 -12.48 -7.57
C SER A 115 10.91 -11.42 -8.58
N PRO A 116 9.59 -11.35 -8.87
CA PRO A 116 9.05 -10.35 -9.80
C PRO A 116 9.29 -8.91 -9.34
N VAL A 117 9.43 -8.69 -8.03
CA VAL A 117 9.74 -7.37 -7.47
C VAL A 117 11.17 -6.95 -7.79
N VAL A 118 12.13 -7.88 -7.68
CA VAL A 118 13.54 -7.62 -8.05
C VAL A 118 13.64 -7.34 -9.54
N GLU A 119 13.01 -8.17 -10.38
CA GLU A 119 12.96 -7.94 -11.83
C GLU A 119 12.33 -6.59 -12.19
N ALA A 120 11.28 -6.17 -11.47
CA ALA A 120 10.64 -4.87 -11.69
C ALA A 120 11.63 -3.73 -11.44
N LEU A 121 12.33 -3.77 -10.30
CA LEU A 121 13.28 -2.72 -9.90
C LEU A 121 14.45 -2.61 -10.86
N VAL A 122 15.01 -3.76 -11.29
CA VAL A 122 16.09 -3.81 -12.29
C VAL A 122 15.60 -3.28 -13.64
N ALA A 123 14.41 -3.68 -14.10
CA ALA A 123 13.86 -3.25 -15.38
C ALA A 123 13.52 -1.74 -15.43
N LEU A 124 13.28 -1.14 -14.26
CA LEU A 124 13.01 0.29 -14.08
C LEU A 124 14.28 1.12 -13.84
N GLY A 125 15.42 0.48 -13.53
CA GLY A 125 16.72 1.13 -13.34
C GLY A 125 17.41 1.55 -14.65
N GLU A 126 18.65 2.06 -14.54
CA GLU A 126 19.47 2.46 -15.69
C GLU A 126 20.45 1.38 -16.17
N GLY A 127 20.44 0.20 -15.53
CA GLY A 127 21.30 -0.94 -15.85
C GLY A 127 22.61 -0.99 -15.06
N ASP A 128 22.75 -0.14 -14.07
CA ASP A 128 23.89 0.00 -13.15
C ASP A 128 23.58 -0.45 -11.72
N ASP A 129 22.38 -1.03 -11.51
CA ASP A 129 21.99 -1.62 -10.23
C ASP A 129 22.74 -2.92 -9.95
N VAL A 130 23.10 -3.13 -8.70
CA VAL A 130 23.75 -4.36 -8.22
C VAL A 130 22.75 -5.17 -7.40
N VAL A 131 22.54 -6.43 -7.78
CA VAL A 131 21.66 -7.35 -7.05
C VAL A 131 22.49 -8.22 -6.11
N LEU A 132 22.19 -8.20 -4.82
CA LEU A 132 22.95 -8.88 -3.77
C LEU A 132 22.06 -9.81 -2.94
N ARG A 133 22.68 -10.85 -2.35
CA ARG A 133 22.05 -11.68 -1.31
C ARG A 133 22.10 -10.94 0.04
N PRO A 134 21.17 -11.25 0.97
CA PRO A 134 21.29 -10.81 2.35
C PRO A 134 22.65 -11.19 2.95
N GLY A 135 23.37 -10.21 3.48
CA GLY A 135 24.68 -10.39 4.12
C GLY A 135 25.89 -10.28 3.19
N ASP A 136 25.70 -10.22 1.86
CA ASP A 136 26.79 -9.87 0.95
C ASP A 136 27.34 -8.47 1.30
N PRO A 137 28.66 -8.22 1.13
CA PRO A 137 29.25 -6.92 1.44
C PRO A 137 28.66 -5.82 0.54
N LEU A 138 28.22 -4.73 1.16
CA LEU A 138 27.73 -3.56 0.43
C LEU A 138 28.91 -2.81 -0.24
N PRO A 139 28.76 -2.35 -1.50
CA PRO A 139 29.76 -1.50 -2.13
C PRO A 139 30.03 -0.22 -1.32
N GLU A 140 31.28 0.19 -1.17
CA GLU A 140 31.60 1.44 -0.47
C GLU A 140 30.99 2.66 -1.18
N THR A 141 30.98 2.62 -2.52
CA THR A 141 30.36 3.66 -3.35
C THR A 141 29.59 3.07 -4.51
N MET A 142 28.55 3.77 -4.95
CA MET A 142 27.77 3.47 -6.16
C MET A 142 27.67 4.75 -6.99
N GLY A 143 28.10 4.69 -8.26
CA GLY A 143 28.14 5.87 -9.13
C GLY A 143 29.00 7.02 -8.59
N GLY A 144 30.00 6.71 -7.75
CA GLY A 144 30.85 7.70 -7.08
C GLY A 144 30.25 8.32 -5.80
N ASN A 145 29.07 7.88 -5.37
CA ASN A 145 28.41 8.34 -4.15
C ASN A 145 28.58 7.32 -3.01
N GLU A 146 28.93 7.78 -1.81
CA GLU A 146 28.98 6.96 -0.58
C GLU A 146 27.58 6.60 -0.05
N SER A 147 26.59 7.42 -0.40
CA SER A 147 25.19 7.28 -0.02
C SER A 147 24.37 6.99 -1.27
N TYR A 148 23.67 5.86 -1.29
CA TYR A 148 22.87 5.38 -2.41
C TYR A 148 21.71 4.53 -1.88
N PRO A 149 20.57 4.41 -2.61
CA PRO A 149 19.43 3.65 -2.14
C PRO A 149 19.73 2.15 -2.12
N VAL A 150 19.29 1.48 -1.05
CA VAL A 150 19.37 0.02 -0.89
C VAL A 150 17.95 -0.52 -0.83
N TYR A 151 17.45 -1.02 -1.96
CA TYR A 151 16.12 -1.59 -2.06
C TYR A 151 16.08 -2.98 -1.41
N VAL A 152 15.38 -3.08 -0.28
CA VAL A 152 15.18 -4.36 0.41
C VAL A 152 13.99 -5.08 -0.23
N ALA A 153 14.25 -5.81 -1.32
CA ALA A 153 13.24 -6.50 -2.12
C ALA A 153 12.93 -7.92 -1.61
N LEU A 154 12.96 -8.08 -0.29
CA LEU A 154 12.63 -9.31 0.42
C LEU A 154 11.12 -9.36 0.70
N PRO A 155 10.49 -10.55 0.60
CA PRO A 155 9.13 -10.71 1.08
C PRO A 155 9.07 -10.54 2.61
N PRO A 156 7.92 -10.13 3.19
CA PRO A 156 7.83 -9.83 4.62
C PRO A 156 8.22 -10.97 5.56
N TYR A 157 8.03 -12.22 5.15
CA TYR A 157 8.42 -13.40 5.95
C TYR A 157 9.92 -13.64 5.99
N GLU A 158 10.70 -13.09 5.06
CA GLU A 158 12.16 -13.08 5.11
C GLU A 158 12.70 -11.79 5.72
N LEU A 159 11.94 -10.70 5.63
CA LEU A 159 12.31 -9.39 6.14
C LEU A 159 12.58 -9.40 7.66
N ASP A 160 11.80 -10.16 8.42
CA ASP A 160 11.97 -10.28 9.88
C ASP A 160 13.33 -10.89 10.26
N ALA A 161 13.72 -11.96 9.56
CA ALA A 161 15.01 -12.63 9.74
C ALA A 161 16.16 -11.71 9.31
N PHE A 162 16.07 -11.12 8.11
CA PHE A 162 17.06 -10.17 7.60
C PHE A 162 17.37 -9.05 8.60
N LEU A 163 16.33 -8.40 9.14
CA LEU A 163 16.51 -7.29 10.09
C LEU A 163 17.10 -7.74 11.42
N SER A 164 16.86 -8.99 11.83
CA SER A 164 17.43 -9.57 13.06
C SER A 164 18.91 -9.91 12.87
N ASP A 165 19.28 -10.31 11.65
CA ASP A 165 20.65 -10.66 11.29
C ASP A 165 21.53 -9.47 10.93
N LEU A 166 20.97 -8.26 10.77
CA LEU A 166 21.74 -7.03 10.51
C LEU A 166 22.89 -6.79 11.52
N ILE A 167 22.73 -7.23 12.77
CA ILE A 167 23.77 -7.11 13.82
C ILE A 167 24.96 -8.04 13.54
N ASN A 168 24.72 -9.15 12.84
CA ASN A 168 25.72 -10.15 12.51
C ASN A 168 26.43 -9.87 11.17
N TYR A 169 25.89 -8.96 10.36
CA TYR A 169 26.54 -8.51 9.15
C TYR A 169 27.69 -7.54 9.45
N ASP A 170 28.57 -7.33 8.47
CA ASP A 170 29.66 -6.36 8.57
C ASP A 170 29.15 -4.96 8.96
N ASP A 171 30.02 -4.17 9.60
CA ASP A 171 29.72 -2.81 10.08
C ASP A 171 29.10 -1.92 8.97
N GLY A 172 29.42 -2.23 7.70
CA GLY A 172 28.83 -1.60 6.52
C GLY A 172 27.30 -1.66 6.43
N TRP A 173 26.61 -2.67 6.96
CA TRP A 173 25.14 -2.74 6.88
C TRP A 173 24.46 -1.85 7.92
N SER A 174 24.89 -1.93 9.17
CA SER A 174 24.26 -1.19 10.27
C SER A 174 24.39 0.33 10.10
N GLY A 175 25.52 0.79 9.56
CA GLY A 175 25.76 2.21 9.23
C GLY A 175 24.94 2.75 8.06
N ARG A 176 24.30 1.88 7.28
CA ARG A 176 23.53 2.22 6.07
C ARG A 176 22.02 2.08 6.27
N ALA A 177 21.55 1.98 7.51
CA ALA A 177 20.12 1.86 7.84
C ALA A 177 19.25 3.00 7.28
N ASP A 178 19.78 4.22 7.20
CA ASP A 178 19.09 5.37 6.61
C ASP A 178 18.97 5.30 5.07
N ASP A 179 19.72 4.38 4.44
CA ASP A 179 19.67 4.13 3.00
C ASP A 179 18.73 3.01 2.58
N PHE A 180 18.17 2.28 3.55
CA PHE A 180 17.23 1.21 3.25
C PHE A 180 15.92 1.76 2.70
N VAL A 181 15.46 1.12 1.62
CA VAL A 181 14.17 1.34 0.98
C VAL A 181 13.34 0.09 1.12
N PHE A 182 12.35 0.12 2.02
CA PHE A 182 11.47 -1.01 2.27
C PHE A 182 10.22 -0.98 1.39
N LEU A 183 9.86 -2.12 0.80
CA LEU A 183 8.73 -2.25 -0.11
C LEU A 183 7.51 -2.82 0.60
N SER A 184 6.33 -2.23 0.38
CA SER A 184 5.04 -2.66 0.91
C SER A 184 3.98 -2.74 -0.20
N GLY A 185 2.88 -3.44 0.09
CA GLY A 185 1.66 -3.46 -0.71
C GLY A 185 1.56 -4.66 -1.63
N GLY A 186 0.32 -5.01 -1.95
CA GLY A 186 0.02 -6.07 -2.89
C GLY A 186 0.45 -7.45 -2.39
N GLU A 187 0.38 -8.39 -3.32
CA GLU A 187 0.53 -9.82 -3.07
C GLU A 187 1.93 -10.23 -2.58
N HIS A 188 2.98 -9.53 -3.02
CA HIS A 188 4.37 -9.93 -2.78
C HIS A 188 5.03 -9.21 -1.60
N CYS A 189 4.56 -8.00 -1.26
CA CYS A 189 5.19 -7.18 -0.23
C CYS A 189 4.30 -6.96 1.00
N GLY A 190 2.98 -7.14 0.92
CA GLY A 190 2.06 -7.07 2.07
C GLY A 190 2.18 -5.80 2.93
N CYS A 191 1.61 -5.82 4.14
CA CYS A 191 1.76 -4.75 5.13
C CYS A 191 3.03 -4.96 5.96
N ILE A 192 3.98 -4.03 5.84
CA ILE A 192 5.30 -4.16 6.48
C ILE A 192 5.42 -3.47 7.83
N GLU A 193 4.51 -2.53 8.18
CA GLU A 193 4.59 -1.80 9.45
C GLU A 193 4.71 -2.73 10.67
N PRO A 194 3.97 -3.85 10.78
CA PRO A 194 4.13 -4.78 11.91
C PRO A 194 5.53 -5.37 12.07
N VAL A 195 6.29 -5.51 10.98
CA VAL A 195 7.66 -6.06 10.98
C VAL A 195 8.68 -4.96 11.28
N LEU A 196 8.50 -3.78 10.68
CA LEU A 196 9.44 -2.66 10.78
C LEU A 196 9.34 -1.89 12.09
N LYS A 197 8.12 -1.68 12.60
CA LYS A 197 7.87 -0.81 13.75
C LYS A 197 8.54 -1.29 15.04
N PRO A 198 8.50 -2.57 15.43
CA PRO A 198 9.18 -3.06 16.63
C PRO A 198 10.71 -2.86 16.58
N ARG A 199 11.27 -2.78 15.37
CA ARG A 199 12.71 -2.60 15.12
C ARG A 199 13.12 -1.15 14.89
N GLY A 200 12.17 -0.22 14.93
CA GLY A 200 12.44 1.21 14.80
C GLY A 200 12.65 1.71 13.38
N TYR A 201 12.26 0.95 12.35
CA TYR A 201 12.36 1.34 10.93
C TYR A 201 11.12 2.08 10.38
N CYS A 202 10.14 2.36 11.24
CA CYS A 202 8.96 3.17 10.90
C CYS A 202 9.18 4.64 11.31
N ARG A 203 10.13 5.31 10.65
CA ARG A 203 10.51 6.71 10.91
C ARG A 203 10.49 7.53 9.62
N ASP A 204 10.47 8.85 9.75
CA ASP A 204 10.53 9.78 8.61
C ASP A 204 11.85 9.69 7.83
N THR A 205 12.95 9.26 8.46
CA THR A 205 14.25 9.11 7.79
C THR A 205 14.33 7.84 6.96
N THR A 206 13.65 6.77 7.39
CA THR A 206 13.66 5.47 6.73
C THR A 206 12.73 5.48 5.52
N THR A 207 13.28 5.12 4.36
CA THR A 207 12.51 5.14 3.12
C THR A 207 11.58 3.93 3.07
N GLN A 208 10.30 4.20 2.85
CA GLN A 208 9.27 3.18 2.70
C GLN A 208 8.46 3.49 1.45
N VAL A 209 8.18 2.46 0.65
CA VAL A 209 7.47 2.60 -0.62
C VAL A 209 6.33 1.61 -0.69
N LEU A 210 5.26 2.02 -1.37
CA LEU A 210 4.05 1.27 -1.60
C LEU A 210 3.97 0.93 -3.09
N LEU A 211 4.04 -0.36 -3.41
CA LEU A 211 3.90 -0.90 -4.76
C LEU A 211 2.42 -1.14 -5.09
N GLY A 212 1.64 -0.05 -5.10
CA GLY A 212 0.19 -0.11 -5.34
C GLY A 212 -0.22 0.01 -6.81
N GLY A 213 0.59 0.70 -7.62
CA GLY A 213 0.18 1.25 -8.92
C GLY A 213 1.03 0.85 -10.10
N MET A 214 1.70 -0.29 -10.02
CA MET A 214 2.41 -0.85 -11.17
C MET A 214 2.13 -2.34 -11.33
N THR A 215 2.16 -2.82 -12.57
CA THR A 215 2.28 -4.26 -12.82
C THR A 215 3.68 -4.72 -12.45
N LEU A 216 3.80 -5.91 -11.84
CA LEU A 216 5.08 -6.60 -11.83
C LEU A 216 5.34 -7.22 -13.20
N PRO A 217 6.61 -7.33 -13.62
CA PRO A 217 6.96 -7.83 -14.93
C PRO A 217 6.44 -9.26 -15.09
N GLN A 218 5.87 -9.50 -16.27
CA GLN A 218 5.61 -10.84 -16.77
C GLN A 218 6.41 -10.90 -18.06
N SER A 219 7.58 -11.56 -18.03
CA SER A 219 8.50 -11.60 -19.18
C SER A 219 7.73 -11.87 -20.48
N PRO A 220 7.84 -11.00 -21.51
CA PRO A 220 8.84 -9.95 -21.72
C PRO A 220 8.38 -8.51 -21.37
N TYR A 221 7.26 -8.32 -20.67
CA TYR A 221 6.66 -7.01 -20.47
C TYR A 221 7.30 -6.23 -19.32
N LYS A 222 7.69 -4.98 -19.59
CA LYS A 222 8.12 -4.02 -18.56
C LYS A 222 6.96 -3.67 -17.62
N PRO A 223 7.24 -3.27 -16.37
CA PRO A 223 6.25 -2.69 -15.47
C PRO A 223 5.49 -1.52 -16.12
N GLN A 224 4.17 -1.47 -15.91
CA GLN A 224 3.29 -0.43 -16.43
C GLN A 224 2.50 0.21 -15.31
N ASP A 225 2.16 1.49 -15.47
CA ASP A 225 1.25 2.18 -14.55
C ASP A 225 -0.16 1.57 -14.63
N ILE A 226 -0.67 1.11 -13.49
CA ILE A 226 -2.03 0.59 -13.35
C ILE A 226 -2.93 1.48 -12.50
N SER A 227 -2.43 2.62 -12.06
CA SER A 227 -3.25 3.61 -11.38
C SER A 227 -4.45 4.02 -12.24
N VAL A 228 -5.50 4.47 -11.55
CA VAL A 228 -6.79 4.78 -12.16
C VAL A 228 -7.16 6.20 -11.79
N ASN A 229 -7.33 7.07 -12.79
CA ASN A 229 -7.88 8.40 -12.57
C ASN A 229 -9.41 8.30 -12.46
N LEU A 230 -9.96 8.63 -11.29
CA LEU A 230 -11.39 8.62 -10.98
C LEU A 230 -12.06 9.99 -11.20
N GLY A 231 -11.38 10.91 -11.87
CA GLY A 231 -11.82 12.27 -12.12
C GLY A 231 -11.16 13.26 -11.16
N LEU A 232 -11.77 14.43 -11.03
CA LEU A 232 -11.26 15.50 -10.17
C LEU A 232 -11.88 15.41 -8.78
N ASP A 233 -11.08 15.71 -7.76
CA ASP A 233 -11.56 15.86 -6.40
C ASP A 233 -12.26 17.23 -6.18
N SER A 234 -12.69 17.49 -4.95
CA SER A 234 -13.36 18.75 -4.59
C SER A 234 -12.49 20.01 -4.76
N GLN A 235 -11.17 19.85 -4.88
CA GLN A 235 -10.20 20.93 -5.08
C GLN A 235 -9.77 21.07 -6.55
N GLY A 236 -10.27 20.20 -7.43
CA GLY A 236 -9.89 20.17 -8.84
C GLY A 236 -8.58 19.42 -9.12
N GLU A 237 -8.08 18.64 -8.16
CA GLU A 237 -6.90 17.78 -8.34
C GLU A 237 -7.30 16.39 -8.84
N ASP A 238 -6.42 15.73 -9.59
CA ASP A 238 -6.67 14.36 -10.07
C ASP A 238 -6.80 13.39 -8.91
N LYS A 239 -7.95 12.71 -8.84
CA LYS A 239 -8.24 11.66 -7.87
C LYS A 239 -7.74 10.33 -8.41
N ILE A 240 -6.50 10.01 -8.10
CA ILE A 240 -5.84 8.78 -8.55
C ILE A 240 -6.00 7.67 -7.51
N ALA A 241 -6.51 6.52 -7.92
CA ALA A 241 -6.62 5.31 -7.13
C ALA A 241 -5.52 4.30 -7.48
N GLY A 242 -5.09 3.53 -6.46
CA GLY A 242 -4.08 2.50 -6.61
C GLY A 242 -2.74 3.04 -7.12
N GLN A 243 -2.31 4.24 -6.72
CA GLN A 243 -1.02 4.77 -7.12
C GLN A 243 0.13 4.14 -6.32
N CYS A 244 1.33 4.06 -6.90
CA CYS A 244 2.54 3.84 -6.10
C CYS A 244 2.77 5.03 -5.16
N ALA A 245 3.42 4.80 -4.03
CA ALA A 245 3.74 5.90 -3.13
C ALA A 245 5.07 5.72 -2.39
N ALA A 246 5.68 6.81 -1.94
CA ALA A 246 6.95 6.78 -1.23
C ALA A 246 7.04 7.86 -0.13
N CYS A 247 7.81 7.58 0.90
CA CYS A 247 8.27 8.55 1.89
C CYS A 247 9.73 8.31 2.27
N GLY A 248 10.33 9.26 2.99
CA GLY A 248 11.69 9.15 3.51
C GLY A 248 12.78 9.59 2.54
N LYS A 249 14.05 9.45 2.95
CA LYS A 249 15.22 10.02 2.27
C LYS A 249 15.25 9.77 0.75
N TRP A 250 14.97 8.54 0.34
CA TRP A 250 15.04 8.08 -1.05
C TRP A 250 13.67 8.07 -1.76
N GLY A 251 12.65 8.71 -1.18
CA GLY A 251 11.30 8.72 -1.75
C GLY A 251 11.22 9.39 -3.12
N GLY A 252 11.93 10.50 -3.33
CA GLY A 252 12.01 11.16 -4.63
C GLY A 252 12.88 10.43 -5.64
N ALA A 253 13.96 9.76 -5.21
CA ALA A 253 14.76 8.89 -6.08
C ALA A 253 13.89 7.75 -6.65
N PHE A 254 13.13 7.06 -5.79
CA PHE A 254 12.18 6.04 -6.23
C PHE A 254 11.10 6.61 -7.16
N ALA A 255 10.55 7.79 -6.85
CA ALA A 255 9.56 8.43 -7.71
C ALA A 255 10.13 8.83 -9.08
N SER A 256 11.36 9.34 -9.12
CA SER A 256 12.08 9.66 -10.35
C SER A 256 12.32 8.41 -11.20
N ARG A 257 12.77 7.30 -10.57
CA ARG A 257 12.95 5.99 -11.20
C ARG A 257 11.68 5.51 -11.92
N LEU A 258 10.55 5.53 -11.22
CA LEU A 258 9.27 5.11 -11.76
C LEU A 258 8.73 6.11 -12.80
N GLY A 259 8.89 7.41 -12.55
CA GLY A 259 8.43 8.48 -13.45
C GLY A 259 9.12 8.46 -14.82
N ARG A 260 10.42 8.13 -14.89
CA ARG A 260 11.15 7.93 -16.16
C ARG A 260 10.58 6.80 -17.00
N ASN A 261 9.88 5.86 -16.37
CA ASN A 261 9.19 4.75 -17.01
C ASN A 261 7.67 4.97 -17.16
N GLY A 262 7.19 6.20 -16.91
CA GLY A 262 5.78 6.56 -17.05
C GLY A 262 4.88 5.99 -15.94
N ILE A 263 5.43 5.64 -14.78
CA ILE A 263 4.68 5.17 -13.61
C ILE A 263 4.55 6.29 -12.61
N SER A 264 3.31 6.63 -12.26
CA SER A 264 3.01 7.69 -11.33
C SER A 264 3.25 7.26 -9.88
N VAL A 265 3.94 8.13 -9.13
CA VAL A 265 4.28 7.90 -7.72
C VAL A 265 3.90 9.11 -6.91
N ARG A 266 3.16 8.88 -5.82
CA ARG A 266 2.88 9.90 -4.81
C ARG A 266 3.98 9.94 -3.78
N VAL A 267 4.64 11.07 -3.62
CA VAL A 267 5.63 11.25 -2.55
C VAL A 267 5.01 12.09 -1.42
N GLY A 268 5.23 11.70 -0.17
CA GLY A 268 4.76 12.44 1.00
C GLY A 268 5.53 12.10 2.27
N PHE A 269 5.12 12.69 3.40
CA PHE A 269 5.70 12.33 4.68
C PHE A 269 5.20 10.95 5.13
N TYR A 270 5.91 10.35 6.10
CA TYR A 270 5.58 9.02 6.61
C TYR A 270 4.13 8.92 7.08
N ARG A 271 3.58 9.98 7.69
CA ARG A 271 2.21 9.97 8.20
C ARG A 271 1.17 9.81 7.09
N GLU A 272 1.34 10.49 5.97
CA GLU A 272 0.48 10.38 4.80
C GLU A 272 0.71 9.04 4.10
N TRP A 273 1.97 8.64 3.91
CA TRP A 273 2.32 7.33 3.35
C TRP A 273 1.72 6.17 4.13
N ARG A 274 1.78 6.23 5.46
CA ARG A 274 1.21 5.22 6.36
C ARG A 274 -0.30 5.07 6.14
N ARG A 275 -1.03 6.15 5.85
CA ARG A 275 -2.46 6.06 5.51
C ARG A 275 -2.68 5.35 4.19
N TRP A 276 -1.87 5.64 3.16
CA TRP A 276 -1.96 4.98 1.86
C TRP A 276 -1.61 3.49 1.94
N MET A 277 -0.58 3.14 2.71
CA MET A 277 -0.21 1.74 2.97
C MET A 277 -1.35 0.97 3.64
N TRP A 278 -1.97 1.55 4.69
CA TRP A 278 -3.10 0.90 5.35
C TRP A 278 -4.37 0.87 4.50
N GLU A 279 -4.62 1.89 3.67
CA GLU A 279 -5.69 1.86 2.67
C GLU A 279 -5.52 0.69 1.71
N ARG A 280 -4.29 0.46 1.22
CA ARG A 280 -3.98 -0.71 0.38
C ARG A 280 -4.10 -2.03 1.15
N ALA A 281 -3.65 -2.10 2.40
CA ALA A 281 -3.79 -3.30 3.22
C ALA A 281 -5.28 -3.65 3.47
N VAL A 282 -6.14 -2.66 3.64
CA VAL A 282 -7.60 -2.88 3.75
C VAL A 282 -8.17 -3.43 2.45
N TYR A 283 -7.77 -2.88 1.30
CA TYR A 283 -8.14 -3.42 -0.01
C TYR A 283 -7.73 -4.89 -0.16
N ASP A 284 -6.45 -5.18 0.04
CA ASP A 284 -5.91 -6.53 -0.14
C ASP A 284 -6.59 -7.52 0.84
N ALA A 285 -6.84 -7.14 2.10
CA ALA A 285 -7.50 -8.00 3.08
C ALA A 285 -8.98 -8.28 2.74
N VAL A 286 -9.76 -7.23 2.48
CA VAL A 286 -11.21 -7.35 2.26
C VAL A 286 -11.51 -8.08 0.96
N PHE A 287 -10.90 -7.67 -0.15
CA PHE A 287 -11.19 -8.27 -1.45
C PHE A 287 -10.79 -9.75 -1.49
N ASN A 288 -9.63 -10.10 -0.93
CA ASN A 288 -9.19 -11.49 -0.89
C ASN A 288 -10.09 -12.35 -0.01
N VAL A 289 -10.50 -11.89 1.17
CA VAL A 289 -11.32 -12.72 2.07
C VAL A 289 -12.75 -12.87 1.56
N VAL A 290 -13.35 -11.82 1.01
CA VAL A 290 -14.70 -11.87 0.43
C VAL A 290 -14.71 -12.84 -0.75
N GLY A 291 -13.74 -12.72 -1.66
CA GLY A 291 -13.67 -13.61 -2.83
C GLY A 291 -13.28 -15.05 -2.50
N ALA A 292 -12.39 -15.27 -1.52
CA ALA A 292 -12.00 -16.61 -1.10
C ALA A 292 -13.10 -17.35 -0.31
N ALA A 293 -14.07 -16.62 0.25
CA ALA A 293 -15.28 -17.18 0.84
C ALA A 293 -16.35 -17.56 -0.22
N ARG A 294 -16.03 -17.44 -1.51
CA ARG A 294 -16.88 -17.89 -2.64
C ARG A 294 -16.33 -19.17 -3.25
N GLU A 295 -16.95 -19.65 -4.33
CA GLU A 295 -16.50 -20.85 -5.04
C GLU A 295 -14.99 -20.78 -5.32
N ALA A 296 -14.29 -21.83 -4.88
CA ALA A 296 -12.85 -21.79 -4.68
C ALA A 296 -12.10 -21.43 -5.98
N GLY A 297 -11.41 -20.29 -5.95
CA GLY A 297 -10.44 -19.90 -6.97
C GLY A 297 -11.01 -19.31 -8.27
N THR A 298 -12.32 -19.06 -8.36
CA THR A 298 -12.94 -18.46 -9.56
C THR A 298 -13.16 -16.95 -9.44
N THR A 299 -13.30 -16.44 -8.22
CA THR A 299 -13.64 -15.03 -7.97
C THR A 299 -12.40 -14.14 -8.08
N ASN A 300 -12.54 -13.03 -8.82
CA ASN A 300 -11.52 -11.99 -8.93
C ASN A 300 -11.98 -10.70 -8.24
N HIS A 301 -11.09 -9.71 -8.13
CA HIS A 301 -11.39 -8.46 -7.42
C HIS A 301 -12.52 -7.65 -8.10
N THR A 302 -12.67 -7.73 -9.43
CA THR A 302 -13.80 -7.09 -10.15
C THR A 302 -15.14 -7.75 -9.81
N ASP A 303 -15.17 -9.07 -9.62
CA ASP A 303 -16.38 -9.77 -9.16
C ASP A 303 -16.78 -9.32 -7.75
N VAL A 304 -15.80 -9.12 -6.86
CA VAL A 304 -16.05 -8.57 -5.51
C VAL A 304 -16.66 -7.18 -5.58
N ALA A 305 -16.09 -6.31 -6.40
CA ALA A 305 -16.63 -4.96 -6.61
C ALA A 305 -18.05 -4.99 -7.22
N SER A 306 -18.32 -5.91 -8.15
CA SER A 306 -19.57 -5.89 -8.93
C SER A 306 -20.74 -6.60 -8.24
N TYR A 307 -20.47 -7.64 -7.46
CA TYR A 307 -21.52 -8.52 -6.91
C TYR A 307 -21.58 -8.53 -5.38
N TYR A 308 -20.54 -8.02 -4.71
CA TYR A 308 -20.39 -8.09 -3.26
C TYR A 308 -20.02 -6.73 -2.65
N GLU A 309 -20.40 -5.63 -3.32
CA GLU A 309 -20.10 -4.24 -2.93
C GLU A 309 -20.52 -3.94 -1.48
N ASP A 310 -21.80 -4.13 -1.12
CA ASP A 310 -22.30 -3.85 0.23
C ASP A 310 -21.48 -4.55 1.33
N GLU A 311 -21.14 -5.80 1.09
CA GLU A 311 -20.43 -6.63 2.06
C GLU A 311 -18.97 -6.20 2.21
N ALA A 312 -18.30 -5.96 1.07
CA ALA A 312 -16.94 -5.44 1.07
C ALA A 312 -16.89 -4.04 1.70
N SER A 313 -17.88 -3.18 1.42
CA SER A 313 -18.02 -1.84 2.01
C SER A 313 -18.17 -1.91 3.53
N ASP A 314 -19.09 -2.74 4.05
CA ASP A 314 -19.30 -2.94 5.49
C ASP A 314 -17.98 -3.36 6.18
N MET A 315 -17.25 -4.31 5.59
CA MET A 315 -15.95 -4.76 6.11
C MET A 315 -14.87 -3.67 6.05
N MET A 316 -14.80 -2.92 4.95
CA MET A 316 -13.87 -1.81 4.78
C MET A 316 -14.06 -0.73 5.85
N TRP A 317 -15.31 -0.36 6.15
CA TRP A 317 -15.63 0.60 7.21
C TRP A 317 -15.28 0.07 8.60
N GLN A 318 -15.51 -1.21 8.85
CA GLN A 318 -15.10 -1.86 10.10
C GLN A 318 -13.58 -1.84 10.27
N CYS A 319 -12.81 -2.20 9.23
CA CYS A 319 -11.35 -2.11 9.21
C CYS A 319 -10.86 -0.67 9.45
N SER A 320 -11.46 0.32 8.77
CA SER A 320 -11.14 1.74 8.97
C SER A 320 -11.37 2.20 10.42
N SER A 321 -12.46 1.74 11.04
CA SER A 321 -12.74 2.00 12.47
C SER A 321 -11.71 1.34 13.39
N GLN A 322 -11.30 0.10 13.12
CA GLN A 322 -10.25 -0.59 13.88
C GLN A 322 -8.91 0.13 13.79
N LEU A 323 -8.51 0.54 12.59
CA LEU A 323 -7.27 1.29 12.37
C LEU A 323 -7.24 2.60 13.15
N ARG A 324 -8.38 3.30 13.22
CA ARG A 324 -8.52 4.51 14.04
C ARG A 324 -8.39 4.20 15.53
N GLY A 325 -9.04 3.14 16.01
CA GLY A 325 -9.06 2.77 17.43
C GLY A 325 -7.73 2.20 17.94
N MET A 326 -7.05 1.38 17.15
CA MET A 326 -5.87 0.63 17.59
C MET A 326 -4.54 1.30 17.20
N LEU A 327 -4.48 1.93 16.03
CA LEU A 327 -3.23 2.45 15.46
C LEU A 327 -3.21 3.97 15.29
N ALA A 328 -4.31 4.65 15.66
CA ALA A 328 -4.55 6.07 15.39
C ALA A 328 -4.37 6.43 13.90
N VAL A 329 -4.71 5.50 13.00
CA VAL A 329 -4.67 5.71 11.56
C VAL A 329 -6.07 6.01 11.06
N THR A 330 -6.26 7.21 10.53
CA THR A 330 -7.52 7.59 9.86
C THR A 330 -7.31 7.57 8.35
N ILE A 331 -7.92 6.60 7.68
CA ILE A 331 -7.93 6.53 6.22
C ILE A 331 -8.59 7.78 5.65
N THR A 332 -8.08 8.28 4.52
CA THR A 332 -8.57 9.49 3.86
C THR A 332 -9.99 9.28 3.33
N TYR A 333 -10.84 10.30 3.47
CA TYR A 333 -12.21 10.29 2.95
C TYR A 333 -12.26 9.88 1.45
N GLY A 334 -13.34 9.19 1.07
CA GLY A 334 -13.52 8.67 -0.29
C GLY A 334 -12.60 7.48 -0.63
N PHE A 335 -12.05 6.79 0.38
CA PHE A 335 -11.23 5.59 0.15
C PHE A 335 -12.02 4.45 -0.48
N GLU A 336 -13.27 4.25 -0.07
CA GLU A 336 -14.15 3.23 -0.62
C GLU A 336 -14.28 3.35 -2.15
N GLU A 337 -14.59 4.55 -2.64
CA GLU A 337 -14.65 4.86 -4.07
C GLU A 337 -13.30 4.61 -4.77
N ARG A 338 -12.16 4.91 -4.12
CA ARG A 338 -10.84 4.60 -4.66
C ARG A 338 -10.60 3.10 -4.76
N LEU A 339 -10.96 2.35 -3.72
CA LEU A 339 -10.74 0.92 -3.64
C LEU A 339 -11.63 0.16 -4.62
N PHE A 340 -12.92 0.50 -4.71
CA PHE A 340 -13.83 -0.07 -5.71
C PHE A 340 -13.47 0.35 -7.13
N GLY A 341 -13.22 1.63 -7.39
CA GLY A 341 -12.85 2.10 -8.73
C GLY A 341 -11.56 1.46 -9.25
N PHE A 342 -10.61 1.17 -8.34
CA PHE A 342 -9.42 0.39 -8.67
C PHE A 342 -9.76 -1.07 -9.01
N ALA A 343 -10.57 -1.74 -8.18
CA ALA A 343 -11.01 -3.12 -8.42
C ALA A 343 -11.80 -3.30 -9.73
N GLU A 344 -12.70 -2.37 -10.06
CA GLU A 344 -13.48 -2.39 -11.29
C GLU A 344 -12.58 -2.29 -12.53
N SER A 345 -11.57 -1.44 -12.45
CA SER A 345 -10.68 -1.15 -13.58
C SER A 345 -9.59 -2.21 -13.78
N ARG A 346 -9.04 -2.76 -12.68
CA ARG A 346 -7.83 -3.62 -12.71
C ARG A 346 -8.04 -5.02 -12.14
N GLY A 347 -9.09 -5.21 -11.33
CA GLY A 347 -9.30 -6.41 -10.54
C GLY A 347 -9.57 -7.69 -11.35
N LYS A 348 -9.90 -7.60 -12.64
CA LYS A 348 -10.19 -8.77 -13.49
C LYS A 348 -9.00 -9.73 -13.59
N LYS A 349 -7.78 -9.21 -13.48
CA LYS A 349 -6.53 -10.01 -13.50
C LYS A 349 -6.09 -10.44 -12.10
N GLU A 350 -6.66 -9.87 -11.05
CA GLU A 350 -6.32 -10.14 -9.64
C GLU A 350 -7.29 -11.17 -9.09
N ARG A 351 -6.84 -12.43 -8.97
CA ARG A 351 -7.65 -13.48 -8.34
C ARG A 351 -7.64 -13.32 -6.83
N CYS A 352 -8.81 -13.45 -6.21
CA CYS A 352 -8.93 -13.46 -4.76
C CYS A 352 -8.31 -14.75 -4.21
N ARG A 353 -7.37 -14.64 -3.27
CA ARG A 353 -6.63 -15.76 -2.71
C ARG A 353 -6.23 -15.53 -1.27
N LEU A 354 -6.25 -16.60 -0.49
CA LEU A 354 -5.73 -16.62 0.88
C LEU A 354 -4.48 -17.50 0.90
N ASP A 355 -3.31 -16.85 0.89
CA ASP A 355 -2.02 -17.51 0.96
C ASP A 355 -1.61 -17.68 2.44
N PRO A 356 -1.38 -18.93 2.92
CA PRO A 356 -0.95 -19.17 4.30
C PRO A 356 0.35 -18.47 4.68
N VAL A 357 1.30 -18.34 3.75
CA VAL A 357 2.61 -17.72 3.99
C VAL A 357 2.47 -16.21 4.13
N MET A 358 1.62 -15.60 3.30
CA MET A 358 1.38 -14.15 3.31
C MET A 358 0.30 -13.71 4.30
N TYR A 359 -0.47 -14.62 4.88
CA TYR A 359 -1.55 -14.34 5.82
C TYR A 359 -1.23 -13.29 6.88
N PRO A 360 -0.14 -13.38 7.68
CA PRO A 360 0.11 -12.40 8.75
C PRO A 360 0.46 -10.99 8.22
N TYR A 361 0.80 -10.87 6.94
CA TYR A 361 1.18 -9.61 6.30
C TYR A 361 0.03 -8.99 5.48
N VAL A 362 -0.89 -9.80 4.98
CA VAL A 362 -2.15 -9.33 4.37
C VAL A 362 -3.21 -9.05 5.44
N PHE A 363 -3.25 -9.89 6.47
CA PHE A 363 -4.14 -9.80 7.63
C PHE A 363 -3.32 -9.59 8.91
N PRO A 364 -2.63 -8.43 9.06
CA PRO A 364 -2.02 -8.11 10.32
C PRO A 364 -3.09 -8.08 11.41
N LYS A 365 -2.69 -8.31 12.68
CA LYS A 365 -3.61 -8.44 13.83
C LYS A 365 -4.75 -7.41 13.82
N THR A 366 -4.44 -6.14 13.55
CA THR A 366 -5.41 -5.03 13.48
C THR A 366 -6.53 -5.22 12.46
N LEU A 367 -6.29 -5.93 11.35
CA LEU A 367 -7.31 -6.25 10.35
C LEU A 367 -7.92 -7.63 10.60
N ALA A 368 -7.10 -8.62 11.00
CA ALA A 368 -7.56 -9.98 11.25
C ALA A 368 -8.58 -10.07 12.41
N GLU A 369 -8.50 -9.16 13.38
CA GLU A 369 -9.43 -9.07 14.52
C GLU A 369 -10.69 -8.25 14.21
N ALA A 370 -10.87 -7.74 12.99
CA ALA A 370 -12.14 -7.21 12.53
C ALA A 370 -13.20 -8.33 12.53
N LYS A 371 -14.35 -8.07 13.18
CA LYS A 371 -15.42 -9.07 13.42
C LYS A 371 -15.79 -9.81 12.14
N ASP A 372 -16.00 -9.08 11.05
CA ASP A 372 -16.46 -9.63 9.78
C ASP A 372 -15.33 -10.31 9.02
N ILE A 373 -14.11 -9.74 9.05
CA ILE A 373 -12.90 -10.41 8.52
C ILE A 373 -12.67 -11.75 9.21
N ALA A 374 -12.72 -11.78 10.55
CA ALA A 374 -12.55 -13.00 11.33
C ALA A 374 -13.64 -14.04 11.00
N GLN A 375 -14.90 -13.62 10.90
CA GLN A 375 -16.01 -14.51 10.49
C GLN A 375 -15.75 -15.13 9.12
N TYR A 376 -15.30 -14.32 8.15
CA TYR A 376 -15.06 -14.77 6.78
C TYR A 376 -13.84 -15.66 6.64
N LEU A 377 -12.75 -15.34 7.35
CA LEU A 377 -11.58 -16.20 7.43
C LEU A 377 -11.94 -17.59 7.98
N ASN A 378 -12.70 -17.64 9.09
CA ASN A 378 -13.15 -18.92 9.66
C ASN A 378 -14.10 -19.67 8.72
N TYR A 379 -14.99 -18.97 8.01
CA TYR A 379 -15.86 -19.58 7.02
C TYR A 379 -15.07 -20.18 5.85
N ALA A 380 -14.16 -19.40 5.27
CA ALA A 380 -13.30 -19.83 4.17
C ALA A 380 -12.43 -21.03 4.58
N GLN A 381 -11.91 -21.05 5.80
CA GLN A 381 -11.17 -22.21 6.31
C GLN A 381 -12.07 -23.45 6.48
N ALA A 382 -13.23 -23.30 7.13
CA ALA A 382 -14.10 -24.43 7.44
C ALA A 382 -14.81 -25.03 6.21
N THR A 383 -15.18 -24.19 5.25
CA THR A 383 -16.04 -24.58 4.11
C THR A 383 -15.27 -24.70 2.81
N MET A 384 -14.27 -23.83 2.58
CA MET A 384 -13.50 -23.79 1.34
C MET A 384 -12.12 -24.46 1.47
N GLY A 385 -11.71 -24.86 2.67
CA GLY A 385 -10.39 -25.43 2.93
C GLY A 385 -9.24 -24.42 2.80
N ALA A 386 -9.53 -23.12 2.83
CA ALA A 386 -8.51 -22.07 2.79
C ALA A 386 -7.67 -22.05 4.09
N LEU A 387 -6.43 -21.59 4.02
CA LEU A 387 -5.54 -21.45 5.20
C LEU A 387 -5.45 -22.74 6.05
N PRO A 388 -5.12 -23.91 5.45
CA PRO A 388 -5.12 -25.19 6.16
C PRO A 388 -4.15 -25.18 7.35
N GLY A 389 -4.61 -25.65 8.52
CA GLY A 389 -3.79 -25.77 9.73
C GLY A 389 -3.50 -24.44 10.45
N MET A 390 -3.93 -23.30 9.92
CA MET A 390 -3.72 -22.01 10.58
C MET A 390 -4.71 -21.79 11.73
N THR A 391 -4.22 -21.20 12.83
CA THR A 391 -5.10 -20.75 13.92
C THR A 391 -5.60 -19.35 13.61
N LEU A 392 -6.91 -19.21 13.38
CA LEU A 392 -7.54 -17.94 13.04
C LEU A 392 -8.11 -17.24 14.28
N PRO A 393 -8.25 -15.89 14.27
CA PRO A 393 -8.94 -15.15 15.31
C PRO A 393 -10.35 -15.68 15.53
N ARG A 394 -10.82 -15.69 16.79
CA ARG A 394 -12.18 -16.12 17.10
C ARG A 394 -13.17 -15.10 16.56
N ALA A 395 -14.08 -15.55 15.68
CA ALA A 395 -15.29 -14.79 15.40
C ALA A 395 -16.04 -14.55 16.72
N GLY A 396 -16.21 -13.30 17.12
CA GLY A 396 -16.88 -12.96 18.39
C GLY A 396 -18.24 -13.66 18.49
N THR A 397 -18.47 -14.34 19.62
CA THR A 397 -19.71 -15.09 19.91
C THR A 397 -20.84 -14.21 20.45
N THR A 398 -20.79 -12.89 20.24
CA THR A 398 -21.91 -12.01 20.60
C THR A 398 -23.15 -12.53 19.89
N GLY A 399 -24.15 -12.99 20.64
CA GLY A 399 -25.33 -13.76 20.19
C GLY A 399 -26.24 -13.10 19.14
N GLU A 400 -25.76 -12.07 18.47
CA GLU A 400 -26.15 -11.74 17.12
C GLU A 400 -25.74 -12.90 16.22
N ARG A 401 -26.69 -13.40 15.42
CA ARG A 401 -26.42 -14.43 14.42
C ARG A 401 -25.14 -14.03 13.66
N PRO A 402 -24.23 -14.98 13.34
CA PRO A 402 -23.16 -14.68 12.38
C PRO A 402 -23.83 -13.96 11.22
N SER A 403 -23.26 -12.83 10.76
CA SER A 403 -23.77 -12.15 9.57
C SER A 403 -23.90 -13.27 8.57
N ALA A 404 -25.15 -13.65 8.25
CA ALA A 404 -25.37 -14.85 7.47
C ALA A 404 -24.71 -14.49 6.16
N MET A 405 -23.53 -15.09 5.90
CA MET A 405 -22.69 -14.76 4.74
C MET A 405 -23.68 -14.56 3.61
N ARG A 406 -23.81 -13.32 3.13
CA ARG A 406 -24.95 -12.96 2.29
C ARG A 406 -24.83 -13.90 1.10
N LYS A 407 -25.67 -14.95 1.07
CA LYS A 407 -25.71 -15.85 -0.08
C LYS A 407 -26.06 -14.92 -1.21
N GLY A 408 -25.09 -14.70 -2.10
CA GLY A 408 -25.06 -13.54 -2.97
C GLY A 408 -26.42 -13.31 -3.61
N ASN A 409 -26.72 -12.04 -3.89
CA ASN A 409 -27.74 -11.77 -4.89
C ASN A 409 -27.38 -12.62 -6.12
N LEU A 410 -28.34 -13.39 -6.64
CA LEU A 410 -28.19 -14.10 -7.90
C LEU A 410 -27.44 -13.18 -8.87
N ARG A 411 -26.30 -13.64 -9.41
CA ARG A 411 -25.66 -12.91 -10.50
C ARG A 411 -26.73 -12.64 -11.55
N ALA A 412 -26.64 -11.51 -12.24
CA ALA A 412 -27.63 -11.14 -13.27
C ALA A 412 -27.77 -12.21 -14.38
N ASP A 413 -26.80 -13.13 -14.48
CA ASP A 413 -26.80 -14.30 -15.37
C ASP A 413 -27.53 -15.54 -14.81
N GLY A 414 -28.08 -15.49 -13.60
CA GLY A 414 -28.81 -16.59 -12.97
C GLY A 414 -27.95 -17.68 -12.35
N THR A 415 -26.62 -17.49 -12.28
CA THR A 415 -25.71 -18.41 -11.59
C THR A 415 -25.51 -17.98 -10.13
N LEU A 416 -25.55 -18.95 -9.21
CA LEU A 416 -25.23 -18.75 -7.80
C LEU A 416 -23.74 -18.50 -7.57
#